data_AF-A0A2K4XFG4-F1
#
_entry.id   AF-A0A2K4XFG4-F1
#
_cell.length_a   1.000
_cell.length_b   1.000
_cell.length_c   1.000
_cell.angle_alpha   90.00
_cell.angle_beta   90.00
_cell.angle_gamma   90.00
#
_symmetry.space_group_name_H-M   'P 1'
#
loop_
_entity.id
_entity.type
_entity.pdbx_description
1 polymer ?
#
loop_
_entity_poly.entity_id
_entity_poly.type
_entity_poly.pdbx_seq_one_letter_code
_entity_poly.pdbx_strand_id
1 'polypeptide(L)'
;MFIPFLVYLWLWAAFCISVKLWTYYYSDNSWQQEYQLLAVEACPSDYEYNCAKLVVLDLQTYRKRSFRWYLDKPALKRLKNEKINIVGVKSPLGSVVHQIQW
;
A
#
# COMPACT_ATOMS: atom_id res chain seq x y z
N MET A 1 9.33 -39.88 -21.06
CA MET A 1 8.48 -39.42 -19.93
C MET A 1 8.97 -38.09 -19.35
N PHE A 2 9.31 -37.09 -20.19
CA PHE A 2 9.78 -35.77 -19.75
C PHE A 2 8.98 -34.60 -20.35
N ILE A 3 8.25 -34.86 -21.43
CA ILE A 3 7.39 -33.88 -22.12
C ILE A 3 6.36 -33.22 -21.18
N PRO A 4 5.62 -33.94 -20.32
CA PRO A 4 4.64 -33.27 -19.44
C PRO A 4 5.30 -32.34 -18.41
N PHE A 5 6.52 -32.66 -17.96
CA PHE A 5 7.26 -31.83 -17.01
C PHE A 5 7.79 -30.54 -17.66
N LEU A 6 8.29 -30.64 -18.90
CA LEU A 6 8.74 -29.49 -19.68
C LEU A 6 7.59 -28.53 -20.00
N VAL A 7 6.42 -29.06 -20.36
CA VAL A 7 5.21 -28.26 -20.61
C VAL A 7 4.74 -27.56 -19.32
N TYR A 8 4.76 -28.27 -18.19
CA TYR A 8 4.41 -27.68 -16.90
C TYR A 8 5.35 -26.53 -16.52
N LEU A 9 6.67 -26.72 -16.62
CA LEU A 9 7.64 -25.67 -16.32
C LEU A 9 7.48 -24.45 -17.24
N TRP A 10 7.20 -24.68 -18.53
CA TRP A 10 7.00 -23.60 -19.49
C TRP A 10 5.74 -22.78 -19.19
N LEU A 11 4.62 -23.44 -18.89
CA LEU A 11 3.38 -22.77 -18.47
C LEU A 11 3.56 -22.00 -17.16
N TRP A 12 4.29 -22.58 -16.20
CA TRP A 12 4.56 -21.94 -14.91
C TRP A 12 5.41 -20.67 -15.08
N ALA A 13 6.47 -20.75 -15.89
CA ALA A 13 7.30 -19.58 -16.22
C ALA A 13 6.52 -18.50 -16.97
N ALA A 14 5.69 -18.87 -17.94
CA ALA A 14 4.84 -17.93 -18.68
C ALA A 14 3.85 -17.21 -17.75
N PHE A 15 3.25 -17.92 -16.80
CA PHE A 15 2.35 -17.34 -15.81
C PHE A 15 3.07 -16.35 -14.88
N CYS A 16 4.23 -16.72 -14.33
CA CYS A 16 5.02 -15.83 -13.47
C CYS A 16 5.47 -14.56 -14.19
N ILE A 17 5.90 -14.68 -15.46
CA ILE A 17 6.31 -13.53 -16.28
C ILE A 17 5.13 -12.60 -16.53
N SER A 18 3.94 -13.15 -16.81
CA SER A 18 2.73 -12.36 -17.07
C SER A 18 2.30 -11.56 -15.84
N VAL A 19 2.32 -12.16 -14.65
CA VAL A 19 2.02 -11.45 -13.39
C VAL A 19 3.05 -10.36 -13.11
N LYS A 20 4.33 -10.63 -13.37
CA LYS A 20 5.41 -9.64 -13.20
C LYS A 20 5.30 -8.47 -14.18
N LEU A 21 4.94 -8.73 -15.44
CA LEU A 21 4.69 -7.69 -16.43
C LEU A 21 3.43 -6.88 -16.10
N TRP A 22 2.37 -7.54 -15.66
CA TRP A 22 1.12 -6.87 -15.28
C TRP A 22 1.31 -5.97 -14.07
N THR A 23 2.02 -6.44 -13.05
CA THR A 23 2.40 -5.60 -11.90
C THR A 23 3.28 -4.43 -12.33
N TYR A 24 4.26 -4.62 -13.21
CA TYR A 24 5.10 -3.53 -13.73
C TYR A 24 4.28 -2.45 -14.47
N TYR A 25 3.39 -2.84 -15.38
CA TYR A 25 2.58 -1.88 -16.14
C TYR A 25 1.52 -1.16 -15.31
N TYR A 26 0.98 -1.79 -14.26
CA TYR A 26 -0.04 -1.17 -13.40
C TYR A 26 0.54 -0.48 -12.17
N SER A 27 1.81 -0.75 -11.81
CA SER A 27 2.51 -0.15 -10.67
C SER A 27 2.89 1.32 -10.86
N ASP A 28 2.73 1.91 -12.05
CA ASP A 28 3.00 3.35 -12.24
C ASP A 28 1.76 4.23 -12.04
N ASN A 29 0.62 3.63 -11.70
CA ASN A 29 -0.58 4.40 -11.36
C ASN A 29 -0.44 4.99 -9.95
N SER A 30 0.30 6.09 -9.88
CA SER A 30 0.29 6.97 -8.73
C SER A 30 -1.14 7.50 -8.52
N TRP A 31 -1.57 7.52 -7.27
CA TRP A 31 -2.82 8.10 -6.87
C TRP A 31 -2.54 9.07 -5.73
N GLN A 32 -3.24 10.19 -5.75
CA GLN A 32 -3.12 11.25 -4.76
C GLN A 32 -4.52 11.60 -4.29
N GLN A 33 -4.73 11.62 -2.97
CA GLN A 33 -6.02 11.98 -2.41
C GLN A 33 -5.84 12.61 -1.02
N GLU A 34 -6.65 13.63 -0.76
CA GLU A 34 -6.69 14.29 0.54
C GLU A 34 -7.52 13.49 1.54
N TYR A 35 -6.95 13.31 2.73
CA TYR A 35 -7.61 12.69 3.87
C TYR A 35 -7.42 13.55 5.12
N GLN A 36 -8.31 13.40 6.08
CA GLN A 36 -8.11 13.96 7.42
C GLN A 36 -7.52 12.89 8.33
N LEU A 37 -6.38 13.16 8.97
CA LEU A 37 -5.76 12.24 9.90
C LEU A 37 -6.50 12.26 11.24
N LEU A 38 -7.17 11.16 11.59
CA LEU A 38 -7.93 11.05 12.83
C LEU A 38 -7.08 10.53 13.99
N ALA A 39 -6.28 9.49 13.73
CA ALA A 39 -5.47 8.85 14.75
C ALA A 39 -4.23 8.17 14.16
N VAL A 40 -3.19 8.09 14.98
CA VAL A 40 -1.98 7.31 14.73
C VAL A 40 -1.88 6.27 15.84
N GLU A 41 -2.22 5.03 15.50
CA GLU A 41 -2.21 3.88 16.40
C GLU A 41 -0.91 3.07 16.23
N ALA A 42 -0.56 2.27 17.23
CA ALA A 42 0.47 1.25 17.05
C ALA A 42 -0.09 0.11 16.19
N CYS A 43 0.77 -0.55 15.40
CA CYS A 43 0.34 -1.73 14.65
C CYS A 43 0.09 -2.90 15.62
N PRO A 44 -0.94 -3.72 15.40
CA PRO A 44 -1.34 -4.78 16.31
C PRO A 44 -0.42 -6.02 16.29
N SER A 45 0.56 -6.05 15.40
CA SER A 45 1.49 -7.17 15.28
C SER A 45 2.77 -6.87 16.07
N ASP A 46 3.05 -7.69 17.08
CA ASP A 46 4.27 -7.62 17.92
C ASP A 46 5.57 -7.83 17.12
N TYR A 47 5.47 -8.27 15.86
CA TYR A 47 6.61 -8.50 14.98
C TYR A 47 7.03 -7.25 14.17
N GLU A 48 6.23 -6.17 14.18
CA GLU A 48 6.52 -4.94 13.42
C GLU A 48 6.65 -3.71 14.33
N TYR A 49 7.73 -3.68 15.14
CA TYR A 49 8.03 -2.55 16.05
C TYR A 49 8.09 -1.18 15.37
N ASN A 50 8.41 -1.13 14.07
CA ASN A 50 8.51 0.12 13.32
C ASN A 50 7.25 0.50 12.53
N CYS A 51 6.14 -0.20 12.72
CA CYS A 51 4.87 0.10 12.06
C CYS A 51 4.01 1.07 12.91
N ALA A 52 3.30 1.97 12.23
CA ALA A 52 2.23 2.81 12.76
C ALA A 52 1.00 2.65 11.86
N LYS A 53 -0.18 2.55 12.47
CA LYS A 53 -1.45 2.46 11.75
C LYS A 53 -2.09 3.84 11.73
N LEU A 54 -2.23 4.41 10.54
CA LEU A 54 -2.86 5.70 10.31
C LEU A 54 -4.35 5.47 10.06
N VAL A 55 -5.20 6.03 10.92
CA VAL A 55 -6.64 6.06 10.73
C VAL A 55 -7.00 7.40 10.12
N VAL A 56 -7.55 7.37 8.90
CA VAL A 56 -7.84 8.57 8.12
C VAL A 56 -9.30 8.59 7.68
N LEU A 57 -9.87 9.79 7.57
CA LEU A 57 -11.18 10.02 6.99
C LEU A 57 -11.03 10.46 5.54
N ASP A 58 -11.64 9.71 4.63
CA ASP A 58 -11.76 10.11 3.24
C ASP A 58 -12.77 11.26 3.12
N LEU A 59 -12.34 12.43 2.65
CA LEU A 59 -13.20 13.61 2.53
C LEU A 59 -14.21 13.50 1.37
N GLN A 60 -13.96 12.62 0.39
CA GLN A 60 -14.87 12.42 -0.74
C GLN A 60 -15.97 11.42 -0.40
N THR A 61 -15.60 10.32 0.24
CA THR A 61 -16.55 9.23 0.55
C THR A 61 -17.04 9.23 1.99
N TYR A 62 -16.48 10.08 2.85
CA TYR A 62 -16.69 10.11 4.30
C TYR A 62 -16.46 8.75 4.99
N ARG A 63 -15.70 7.86 4.34
CA ARG A 63 -15.36 6.53 4.87
C ARG A 63 -14.05 6.59 5.64
N LYS A 64 -14.01 5.92 6.78
CA LYS A 64 -12.77 5.70 7.53
C LYS A 64 -11.93 4.65 6.82
N ARG A 65 -10.65 4.94 6.61
CA ARG A 65 -9.66 4.01 6.07
C ARG A 65 -8.48 3.91 7.02
N SER A 66 -7.79 2.78 6.96
CA SER A 66 -6.57 2.56 7.72
C SER A 66 -5.42 2.24 6.77
N PHE A 67 -4.30 2.95 6.93
CA PHE A 67 -3.07 2.70 6.20
C PHE A 67 -1.96 2.29 7.15
N ARG A 68 -1.06 1.42 6.69
CA ARG A 68 0.18 1.09 7.41
C ARG A 68 1.27 2.06 6.99
N TRP A 69 2.04 2.54 7.95
CA TRP A 69 3.09 3.50 7.74
C TRP A 69 4.31 3.17 8.59
N TYR A 70 5.50 3.38 8.04
CA TYR A 70 6.75 2.87 8.60
C TYR A 70 7.82 3.96 8.86
N LEU A 71 7.59 5.20 8.42
CA LEU A 71 8.56 6.29 8.50
C LEU A 71 8.16 7.35 9.54
N ASP A 72 9.09 8.13 10.07
CA ASP A 72 8.86 9.38 10.84
C ASP A 72 7.64 9.42 11.79
N LYS A 73 7.47 8.37 12.61
CA LYS A 73 6.44 8.27 13.64
C LYS A 73 6.25 9.53 14.51
N PRO A 74 7.32 10.22 15.00
CA PRO A 74 7.13 11.38 15.86
C PRO A 74 6.54 12.59 15.13
N ALA A 75 6.82 12.76 13.83
CA ALA A 75 6.23 13.84 13.03
C ALA A 75 4.73 13.61 12.83
N LEU A 76 4.31 12.38 12.55
CA LEU A 76 2.90 12.01 12.35
C LEU A 76 2.02 12.21 13.58
N LYS A 77 2.57 12.01 14.78
CA LYS A 77 1.84 12.30 16.02
C LYS A 77 1.48 13.78 16.16
N ARG A 78 2.28 14.69 15.58
CA ARG A 78 2.04 16.13 15.60
C ARG A 78 0.96 16.56 14.60
N LEU A 79 0.79 15.83 13.51
CA LEU A 79 -0.18 16.09 12.43
C LEU A 79 -1.60 15.58 12.74
N LYS A 80 -1.89 15.21 14.00
CA LYS A 80 -3.19 14.68 14.39
C LYS A 80 -4.27 15.75 14.20
N ASN A 81 -5.39 15.38 13.55
CA ASN A 81 -6.50 16.25 13.15
C ASN A 81 -6.21 17.20 11.98
N GLU A 82 -5.01 17.15 11.38
CA GLU A 82 -4.71 17.93 10.19
C GLU A 82 -5.15 17.20 8.91
N LYS A 83 -5.31 17.99 7.84
CA LYS A 83 -5.53 17.47 6.50
C LYS A 83 -4.19 17.04 5.93
N ILE A 84 -4.08 15.78 5.54
CA ILE A 84 -2.89 15.20 4.94
C ILE A 84 -3.23 14.74 3.54
N ASN A 85 -2.33 15.00 2.60
CA ASN A 85 -2.45 14.49 1.25
C ASN A 85 -1.63 13.20 1.14
N ILE A 86 -2.30 12.10 0.82
CA ILE A 86 -1.66 10.79 0.74
C ILE A 86 -1.40 10.49 -0.72
N VAL A 87 -0.11 10.30 -1.05
CA VAL A 87 0.35 9.87 -2.36
C VAL A 87 0.74 8.40 -2.25
N GLY A 88 0.12 7.58 -3.06
CA GLY A 88 0.38 6.15 -3.10
C GLY A 88 0.48 5.64 -4.52
N VAL A 89 0.79 4.36 -4.62
CA VAL A 89 0.81 3.61 -5.87
C VAL A 89 -0.30 2.58 -5.81
N LYS A 90 -1.10 2.50 -6.88
CA LYS A 90 -2.05 1.39 -7.04
C LYS A 90 -1.26 0.19 -7.53
N SER A 91 -1.06 -0.79 -6.65
CA SER A 91 -0.61 -2.11 -7.05
C SER A 91 -1.84 -2.99 -7.31
N PRO A 92 -1.76 -3.97 -8.22
CA PRO A 92 -2.80 -4.99 -8.33
C PRO A 92 -3.03 -5.79 -7.04
N LEU A 93 -2.09 -5.75 -6.08
CA LEU A 93 -2.24 -6.34 -4.76
C LEU A 93 -2.85 -5.38 -3.72
N GLY A 94 -3.14 -4.13 -4.10
CA GLY A 94 -3.73 -3.11 -3.23
C GLY A 94 -3.08 -1.73 -3.36
N SER A 95 -3.61 -0.76 -2.61
CA SER A 95 -3.03 0.59 -2.56
C SER A 95 -1.91 0.63 -1.52
N VAL A 96 -0.68 0.90 -1.99
CA VAL A 96 0.47 1.12 -1.12
C VAL A 96 0.68 2.62 -0.99
N VAL A 97 0.82 3.11 0.24
CA VAL A 97 1.13 4.52 0.49
C VAL A 97 2.64 4.70 0.34
N HIS A 98 3.05 5.68 -0.48
CA HIS A 98 4.46 5.96 -0.75
C HIS A 98 4.92 7.21 0.00
N GLN A 99 4.09 8.25 0.01
CA GLN A 99 4.41 9.53 0.62
C GLN A 99 3.17 10.15 1.25
N ILE A 100 3.36 10.86 2.35
CA ILE A 100 2.37 11.74 2.95
C ILE A 100 2.91 13.16 2.79
N GLN A 101 2.13 14.02 2.20
CA GLN A 101 2.38 15.46 2.12
C GLN A 101 1.48 16.14 3.14
N TRP A 102 2.08 16.96 4.01
CA TRP A 102 1.41 17.71 5.07
C TRP A 102 1.84 19.18 5.01
#